data_AF-A0A1B6CZH7-F1
#
_entry.id   AF-A0A1B6CZH7-F1
#
_cell.length_a   1.000
_cell.length_b   1.000
_cell.length_c   1.000
_cell.angle_alpha   90.00
_cell.angle_beta   90.00
_cell.angle_gamma   90.00
#
_symmetry.space_group_name_H-M   'P 1'
#
loop_
_entity.id
_entity.type
_entity.pdbx_description
1 polymer ?
#
loop_
_entity_poly.entity_id
_entity_poly.type
_entity_poly.pdbx_seq_one_letter_code
_entity_poly.pdbx_strand_id
1 'polypeptide(L)'
;SWEKFDVVYYFQEKVCEELDNQNSEESTEETNFKDEKNLKKEEAQYEKLLGNRYVQDGKWDEAIAAYSRAIAADPNDAIFYANRALCYLKKNMWKDAESDCTRSIYIDKTYVKSYHRRAEARKQLEKFEEAKQDLLIINQLEPKNVLAQNELKKLETKLHLVTAVNNSISENIAKSKEEEVEHPLLRNVEPTWSLEGSVVEPIKKPPHLKSKKPLKRIVIDELSSETDSYNTLSYQIQSPDKSNLKSKNKINPSDLTKCDEEVQVPPPPKTSVQFETSWKRIQNNRAQCFTFLKQIQGKYFPIIFKDSLESTTLSNILSVLTTECIPSKHCVYEYLEGLSQVPRFKALTMFLTLTDKSNLNKLFEHCQNSENLIVGDIQKLKKMYEL
;
A
#
# COMPACT_ATOMS: atom_id res chain seq x y z
N SER A 1 -45.86 11.52 12.34
CA SER A 1 -46.81 10.93 13.29
C SER A 1 -46.06 10.07 14.28
N TRP A 2 -46.42 10.17 15.55
CA TRP A 2 -45.66 9.78 16.73
C TRP A 2 -45.77 8.28 17.05
N GLU A 3 -44.92 7.44 16.44
CA GLU A 3 -44.79 6.00 16.81
C GLU A 3 -43.31 5.59 17.04
N LYS A 4 -42.39 6.56 17.05
CA LYS A 4 -40.92 6.31 17.11
C LYS A 4 -40.29 6.46 18.50
N PHE A 5 -41.08 6.82 19.51
CA PHE A 5 -40.60 7.06 20.87
C PHE A 5 -40.95 5.94 21.87
N ASP A 6 -41.94 5.09 21.57
CA ASP A 6 -42.44 4.10 22.54
C ASP A 6 -41.57 2.85 22.70
N VAL A 7 -40.84 2.45 21.65
CA VAL A 7 -39.98 1.26 21.69
C VAL A 7 -38.79 1.42 22.65
N VAL A 8 -38.31 2.65 22.82
CA VAL A 8 -37.13 2.93 23.67
C VAL A 8 -37.50 2.95 25.15
N TYR A 9 -38.71 3.39 25.50
CA TYR A 9 -39.17 3.45 26.89
C TYR A 9 -39.62 2.07 27.40
N TYR A 10 -40.28 1.28 26.54
CA TYR A 10 -40.73 -0.08 26.86
C TYR A 10 -39.58 -1.03 27.27
N PHE A 11 -38.38 -0.85 26.72
CA PHE A 11 -37.22 -1.70 27.03
C PHE A 11 -36.54 -1.35 28.36
N GLN A 12 -36.57 -0.08 28.78
CA GLN A 12 -35.97 0.33 30.05
C GLN A 12 -36.75 -0.25 31.25
N GLU A 13 -38.07 -0.39 31.13
CA GLU A 13 -38.93 -1.05 32.14
C GLU A 13 -38.76 -2.57 32.12
N LYS A 14 -38.76 -3.20 30.95
CA LYS A 14 -38.69 -4.67 30.84
C LYS A 14 -37.35 -5.26 31.30
N VAL A 15 -36.24 -4.58 31.02
CA VAL A 15 -34.90 -4.98 31.52
C VAL A 15 -34.78 -4.82 33.04
N CYS A 16 -35.50 -3.86 33.64
CA CYS A 16 -35.56 -3.71 35.09
C CYS A 16 -36.45 -4.80 35.73
N GLU A 17 -37.56 -5.19 35.10
CA GLU A 17 -38.45 -6.25 35.60
C GLU A 17 -37.84 -7.66 35.54
N GLU A 18 -37.04 -7.99 34.51
CA GLU A 18 -36.45 -9.32 34.37
C GLU A 18 -35.26 -9.59 35.33
N LEU A 19 -34.67 -8.55 35.93
CA LEU A 19 -33.65 -8.69 36.99
C LEU A 19 -34.25 -9.08 38.35
N ASP A 20 -35.54 -8.82 38.57
CA ASP A 20 -36.24 -9.17 39.81
C ASP A 20 -36.89 -10.57 39.76
N ASN A 21 -37.02 -11.17 38.56
CA ASN A 21 -37.78 -12.41 38.37
C ASN A 21 -36.92 -13.69 38.25
N GLN A 22 -35.63 -13.63 38.63
CA GLN A 22 -34.80 -14.82 38.81
C GLN A 22 -35.13 -15.54 40.12
N ASN A 23 -36.36 -16.02 40.26
CA ASN A 23 -36.73 -17.09 41.17
C ASN A 23 -38.10 -17.62 40.81
N SER A 24 -38.19 -18.37 39.71
CA SER A 24 -38.88 -19.67 39.65
C SER A 24 -39.16 -20.08 38.21
N GLU A 25 -38.80 -21.32 37.91
CA GLU A 25 -39.42 -22.23 36.94
C GLU A 25 -38.56 -22.72 35.77
N GLU A 26 -38.55 -24.05 35.75
CA GLU A 26 -37.85 -25.02 34.95
C GLU A 26 -38.29 -24.94 33.48
N SER A 27 -37.36 -24.65 32.55
CA SER A 27 -37.64 -24.75 31.11
C SER A 27 -36.40 -25.13 30.30
N THR A 28 -36.66 -25.92 29.26
CA THR A 28 -35.75 -26.70 28.43
C THR A 28 -34.59 -25.91 27.78
N GLU A 29 -33.39 -26.48 27.69
CA GLU A 29 -32.19 -25.84 27.11
C GLU A 29 -32.38 -25.30 25.67
N GLU A 30 -33.29 -25.89 24.88
CA GLU A 30 -33.61 -25.42 23.52
C GLU A 30 -34.49 -24.16 23.46
N THR A 31 -35.31 -23.90 24.48
CA THR A 31 -36.09 -22.65 24.58
C THR A 31 -35.18 -21.51 25.01
N ASN A 32 -34.34 -21.73 26.02
CA ASN A 32 -33.35 -20.74 26.47
C ASN A 32 -32.39 -20.27 25.37
N PHE A 33 -31.92 -21.15 24.49
CA PHE A 33 -30.98 -20.77 23.42
C PHE A 33 -31.63 -19.92 22.31
N LYS A 34 -32.91 -20.14 22.02
CA LYS A 34 -33.67 -19.31 21.06
C LYS A 34 -33.96 -17.94 21.63
N ASP A 35 -34.29 -17.88 22.92
CA ASP A 35 -34.59 -16.62 23.62
C ASP A 35 -33.33 -15.76 23.76
N GLU A 36 -32.16 -16.35 24.08
CA GLU A 36 -30.89 -15.63 24.15
C GLU A 36 -30.44 -15.09 22.77
N LYS A 37 -30.64 -15.85 21.69
CA LYS A 37 -30.31 -15.40 20.33
C LYS A 37 -31.22 -14.27 19.85
N ASN A 38 -32.51 -14.32 20.21
CA ASN A 38 -33.46 -13.26 19.89
C ASN A 38 -33.12 -11.99 20.68
N LEU A 39 -32.75 -12.13 21.96
CA LEU A 39 -32.34 -11.00 22.81
C LEU A 39 -31.10 -10.28 22.24
N LYS A 40 -30.06 -11.03 21.85
CA LYS A 40 -28.85 -10.44 21.21
C LYS A 40 -29.17 -9.73 19.90
N LYS A 41 -30.11 -10.27 19.12
CA LYS A 41 -30.56 -9.64 17.88
C LYS A 41 -31.28 -8.32 18.17
N GLU A 42 -32.13 -8.28 19.18
CA GLU A 42 -32.83 -7.05 19.60
C GLU A 42 -31.86 -6.00 20.15
N GLU A 43 -30.88 -6.40 20.97
CA GLU A 43 -29.79 -5.55 21.44
C GLU A 43 -29.00 -4.94 20.26
N ALA A 44 -28.67 -5.74 19.25
CA ALA A 44 -28.00 -5.27 18.06
C ALA A 44 -28.84 -4.22 17.30
N GLN A 45 -30.16 -4.41 17.23
CA GLN A 45 -31.06 -3.43 16.59
C GLN A 45 -31.15 -2.13 17.41
N TYR A 46 -31.14 -2.21 18.74
CA TYR A 46 -31.09 -1.04 19.61
C TYR A 46 -29.81 -0.21 19.38
N GLU A 47 -28.65 -0.86 19.41
CA GLU A 47 -27.35 -0.20 19.18
C GLU A 47 -27.27 0.42 17.77
N LYS A 48 -27.87 -0.22 16.76
CA LYS A 48 -28.02 0.39 15.43
C LYS A 48 -28.85 1.68 15.48
N LEU A 49 -29.98 1.69 16.19
CA LEU A 49 -30.81 2.89 16.31
C LEU A 49 -30.09 4.01 17.05
N LEU A 50 -29.32 3.67 18.08
CA LEU A 50 -28.46 4.62 18.80
C LEU A 50 -27.37 5.19 17.88
N GLY A 51 -26.69 4.34 17.11
CA GLY A 51 -25.72 4.77 16.10
C GLY A 51 -26.32 5.69 15.04
N ASN A 52 -27.57 5.44 14.62
CA ASN A 52 -28.28 6.31 13.68
C ASN A 52 -28.55 7.70 14.28
N ARG A 53 -28.86 7.79 15.58
CA ARG A 53 -29.02 9.08 16.27
C ARG A 53 -27.70 9.85 16.30
N TYR A 54 -26.60 9.20 16.65
CA TYR A 54 -25.28 9.85 16.62
C TYR A 54 -24.87 10.32 15.22
N VAL A 55 -25.22 9.57 14.17
CA VAL A 55 -25.03 10.01 12.77
C VAL A 55 -25.84 11.28 12.46
N GLN A 56 -27.07 11.38 12.95
CA GLN A 56 -27.91 12.58 12.78
C GLN A 56 -27.31 13.78 13.53
N ASP A 57 -26.73 13.55 14.70
CA ASP A 57 -26.06 14.57 15.52
C ASP A 57 -24.65 14.94 14.99
N GLY A 58 -24.15 14.26 13.96
CA GLY A 58 -22.79 14.46 13.42
C GLY A 58 -21.66 13.91 14.30
N LYS A 59 -21.99 13.10 15.31
CA LYS A 59 -21.07 12.45 16.25
C LYS A 59 -20.57 11.12 15.68
N TRP A 60 -19.57 11.20 14.80
CA TRP A 60 -19.13 10.04 14.01
C TRP A 60 -18.42 8.96 14.85
N ASP A 61 -17.67 9.34 15.88
CA ASP A 61 -16.92 8.41 16.72
C ASP A 61 -17.83 7.56 17.61
N GLU A 62 -18.80 8.20 18.25
CA GLU A 62 -19.82 7.55 19.06
C GLU A 62 -20.72 6.65 18.20
N ALA A 63 -21.03 7.07 16.96
CA ALA A 63 -21.72 6.23 16.00
C ALA A 63 -20.93 4.96 15.64
N ILE A 64 -19.62 5.08 15.39
CA ILE A 64 -18.74 3.94 15.10
C ILE A 64 -18.70 2.97 16.27
N ALA A 65 -18.62 3.48 17.50
CA ALA A 65 -18.64 2.66 18.71
C ALA A 65 -19.98 1.91 18.85
N ALA A 66 -21.11 2.58 18.66
CA ALA A 66 -22.44 1.97 18.71
C ALA A 66 -22.62 0.87 17.64
N TYR A 67 -22.24 1.14 16.38
CA TYR A 67 -22.30 0.11 15.34
C TYR A 67 -21.34 -1.06 15.60
N SER A 68 -20.21 -0.82 16.26
CA SER A 68 -19.30 -1.91 16.64
C SER A 68 -19.88 -2.80 17.72
N ARG A 69 -20.64 -2.24 18.68
CA ARG A 69 -21.43 -3.02 19.65
C ARG A 69 -22.55 -3.81 18.94
N ALA A 70 -23.26 -3.18 18.00
CA ALA A 70 -24.28 -3.88 17.19
C ALA A 70 -23.70 -5.08 16.43
N ILE A 71 -22.51 -4.93 15.83
CA ILE A 71 -21.80 -6.01 15.13
C ILE A 71 -21.34 -7.11 16.10
N ALA A 72 -20.93 -6.75 17.32
CA ALA A 72 -20.55 -7.73 18.33
C ALA A 72 -21.75 -8.59 18.79
N ALA A 73 -22.94 -7.98 18.86
CA ALA A 73 -24.18 -8.65 19.23
C ALA A 73 -24.77 -9.51 18.08
N ASP A 74 -24.83 -8.98 16.86
CA ASP A 74 -25.22 -9.73 15.65
C ASP A 74 -24.28 -9.43 14.46
N PRO A 75 -23.29 -10.31 14.20
CA PRO A 75 -22.33 -10.11 13.13
C PRO A 75 -22.88 -10.32 11.71
N ASN A 76 -24.15 -10.77 11.56
CA ASN A 76 -24.71 -11.20 10.28
C ASN A 76 -25.64 -10.17 9.62
N ASP A 77 -25.80 -8.97 10.20
CA ASP A 77 -26.58 -7.91 9.56
C ASP A 77 -25.68 -7.01 8.71
N ALA A 78 -25.91 -7.00 7.39
CA ALA A 78 -25.16 -6.20 6.43
C ALA A 78 -25.27 -4.68 6.69
N ILE A 79 -26.37 -4.24 7.31
CA ILE A 79 -26.69 -2.83 7.54
C ILE A 79 -25.72 -2.21 8.55
N PHE A 80 -25.30 -2.94 9.58
CA PHE A 80 -24.40 -2.41 10.61
C PHE A 80 -23.05 -2.02 10.01
N TYR A 81 -22.44 -2.93 9.23
CA TYR A 81 -21.19 -2.67 8.53
C TYR A 81 -21.33 -1.52 7.54
N ALA A 82 -22.42 -1.48 6.78
CA ALA A 82 -22.63 -0.38 5.85
C ALA A 82 -22.71 0.97 6.57
N ASN A 83 -23.47 1.06 7.67
CA ASN A 83 -23.64 2.30 8.41
C ASN A 83 -22.37 2.74 9.16
N ARG A 84 -21.57 1.79 9.64
CA ARG A 84 -20.24 2.07 10.16
C ARG A 84 -19.30 2.59 9.06
N ALA A 85 -19.34 1.99 7.87
CA ALA A 85 -18.58 2.46 6.71
C ALA A 85 -18.93 3.90 6.31
N LEU A 86 -20.20 4.31 6.42
CA LEU A 86 -20.59 5.72 6.22
C LEU A 86 -19.87 6.65 7.19
N CYS A 87 -19.77 6.28 8.46
CA CYS A 87 -19.07 7.07 9.46
C CYS A 87 -17.57 7.17 9.14
N TYR A 88 -16.96 6.07 8.70
CA TYR A 88 -15.57 6.07 8.23
C TYR A 88 -15.35 6.96 7.01
N LEU A 89 -16.28 6.97 6.04
CA LEU A 89 -16.22 7.90 4.91
C LEU A 89 -16.24 9.36 5.38
N LYS A 90 -17.10 9.71 6.34
CA LYS A 90 -17.15 11.08 6.90
C LYS A 90 -15.90 11.45 7.67
N LYS A 91 -15.18 10.48 8.21
CA LYS A 91 -13.87 10.65 8.88
C LYS A 91 -12.66 10.56 7.94
N ASN A 92 -12.86 10.42 6.63
CA ASN A 92 -11.80 10.19 5.64
C ASN A 92 -10.97 8.90 5.87
N MET A 93 -11.56 7.92 6.57
CA MET A 93 -10.96 6.60 6.81
C MET A 93 -11.35 5.64 5.69
N TRP A 94 -10.83 5.89 4.49
CA TRP A 94 -11.28 5.22 3.25
C TRP A 94 -11.03 3.71 3.24
N LYS A 95 -9.92 3.26 3.82
CA LYS A 95 -9.56 1.82 3.86
C LYS A 95 -10.50 1.02 4.76
N ASP A 96 -10.83 1.57 5.93
CA ASP A 96 -11.75 0.93 6.86
C ASP A 96 -13.18 0.91 6.29
N ALA A 97 -13.58 1.98 5.60
CA ALA A 97 -14.83 2.02 4.85
C ALA A 97 -14.89 0.96 3.73
N GLU A 98 -13.82 0.77 2.96
CA GLU A 98 -13.72 -0.27 1.91
C GLU A 98 -13.88 -1.68 2.51
N SER A 99 -13.21 -1.95 3.64
CA SER A 99 -13.27 -3.23 4.36
C SER A 99 -14.69 -3.53 4.85
N ASP A 100 -15.32 -2.57 5.53
CA ASP A 100 -16.67 -2.74 6.07
C ASP A 100 -17.71 -2.90 4.95
N CYS A 101 -17.61 -2.14 3.87
CA CYS A 101 -18.51 -2.33 2.73
C CYS A 101 -18.31 -3.70 2.09
N THR A 102 -17.08 -4.20 2.01
CA THR A 102 -16.80 -5.55 1.49
C THR A 102 -17.41 -6.63 2.38
N ARG A 103 -17.36 -6.47 3.71
CA ARG A 103 -18.03 -7.36 4.65
C ARG A 103 -19.54 -7.30 4.51
N SER A 104 -20.11 -6.10 4.37
CA SER A 104 -21.53 -5.89 4.12
C SER A 104 -22.00 -6.60 2.84
N ILE A 105 -21.25 -6.48 1.75
CA ILE A 105 -21.56 -7.13 0.46
C ILE A 105 -21.41 -8.65 0.53
N TYR A 106 -20.47 -9.15 1.32
CA TYR A 106 -20.33 -10.59 1.56
C TYR A 106 -21.58 -11.18 2.23
N ILE A 107 -22.19 -10.42 3.15
CA ILE A 107 -23.42 -10.80 3.85
C ILE A 107 -24.64 -10.63 2.93
N ASP A 108 -24.82 -9.44 2.34
CA ASP A 108 -25.91 -9.14 1.41
C ASP A 108 -25.38 -8.53 0.12
N LYS A 109 -25.36 -9.36 -0.94
CA LYS A 109 -24.91 -8.97 -2.27
C LYS A 109 -25.87 -8.02 -2.98
N THR A 110 -27.10 -7.90 -2.52
CA THR A 110 -28.14 -7.04 -3.12
C THR A 110 -28.16 -5.64 -2.51
N TYR A 111 -27.37 -5.41 -1.46
CA TYR A 111 -27.38 -4.15 -0.72
C TYR A 111 -26.63 -3.03 -1.45
N VAL A 112 -27.35 -2.33 -2.32
CA VAL A 112 -26.84 -1.29 -3.23
C VAL A 112 -26.07 -0.17 -2.52
N LYS A 113 -26.49 0.23 -1.31
CA LYS A 113 -25.83 1.29 -0.54
C LYS A 113 -24.38 0.94 -0.18
N SER A 114 -24.05 -0.33 0.02
CA SER A 114 -22.67 -0.75 0.31
C SER A 114 -21.78 -0.63 -0.92
N TYR A 115 -22.30 -0.92 -2.11
CA TYR A 115 -21.54 -0.69 -3.35
C TYR A 115 -21.29 0.81 -3.59
N HIS A 116 -22.29 1.67 -3.36
CA HIS A 116 -22.10 3.13 -3.46
C HIS A 116 -21.00 3.63 -2.52
N ARG A 117 -21.08 3.24 -1.24
CA ARG A 117 -20.10 3.63 -0.21
C ARG A 117 -18.71 3.08 -0.52
N ARG A 118 -18.60 1.84 -1.04
CA ARG A 118 -17.32 1.25 -1.46
C ARG A 118 -16.72 1.94 -2.67
N ALA A 119 -17.54 2.26 -3.67
CA ALA A 119 -17.11 3.01 -4.86
C ALA A 119 -16.61 4.41 -4.47
N GLU A 120 -17.29 5.08 -3.53
CA GLU A 120 -16.84 6.36 -2.99
C GLU A 120 -15.48 6.23 -2.28
N ALA A 121 -15.32 5.24 -1.40
CA ALA A 121 -14.05 4.97 -0.73
C ALA A 121 -12.91 4.69 -1.73
N ARG A 122 -13.16 3.83 -2.74
CA ARG A 122 -12.18 3.46 -3.77
C ARG A 122 -11.79 4.63 -4.66
N LYS A 123 -12.73 5.51 -4.98
CA LYS A 123 -12.47 6.77 -5.69
C LYS A 123 -11.50 7.67 -4.92
N GLN A 124 -11.62 7.74 -3.59
CA GLN A 124 -10.69 8.50 -2.74
C GLN A 124 -9.33 7.79 -2.57
N LEU A 125 -9.29 6.47 -2.75
CA LEU A 125 -8.07 5.66 -2.75
C LEU A 125 -7.42 5.56 -4.14
N GLU A 126 -7.91 6.30 -5.14
CA GLU A 126 -7.45 6.27 -6.54
C GLU A 126 -7.57 4.90 -7.24
N LYS A 127 -8.37 3.99 -6.68
CA LYS A 127 -8.72 2.68 -7.25
C LYS A 127 -9.90 2.81 -8.21
N PHE A 128 -9.67 3.51 -9.32
CA PHE A 128 -10.75 3.91 -10.25
C PHE A 128 -11.35 2.72 -11.03
N GLU A 129 -10.56 1.70 -11.36
CA GLU A 129 -11.07 0.50 -12.06
C GLU A 129 -12.00 -0.32 -11.17
N GLU A 130 -11.63 -0.53 -9.90
CA GLU A 130 -12.46 -1.24 -8.93
C GLU A 130 -13.72 -0.46 -8.55
N ALA A 131 -13.62 0.88 -8.48
CA ALA A 131 -14.79 1.73 -8.32
C ALA A 131 -15.75 1.63 -9.52
N LYS A 132 -15.22 1.50 -10.75
CA LYS A 132 -16.03 1.28 -11.95
C LYS A 132 -16.80 -0.03 -11.87
N GLN A 133 -16.15 -1.11 -11.46
CA GLN A 133 -16.81 -2.41 -11.27
C GLN A 133 -17.97 -2.33 -10.29
N ASP A 134 -17.80 -1.63 -9.16
CA ASP A 134 -18.87 -1.43 -8.18
C ASP A 134 -20.06 -0.66 -8.78
N LEU A 135 -19.79 0.42 -9.53
CA LEU A 135 -20.83 1.21 -10.21
C LEU A 135 -21.56 0.40 -11.30
N LEU A 136 -20.88 -0.51 -12.00
CA LEU A 136 -21.51 -1.41 -12.96
C LEU A 136 -22.48 -2.38 -12.27
N ILE A 137 -22.09 -2.94 -11.13
CA ILE A 137 -22.98 -3.80 -10.32
C ILE A 137 -24.20 -3.00 -9.84
N ILE A 138 -24.01 -1.75 -9.40
CA ILE A 138 -25.13 -0.87 -9.01
C ILE A 138 -26.09 -0.66 -10.19
N ASN A 139 -25.60 -0.44 -11.40
CA ASN A 139 -26.45 -0.27 -12.58
C ASN A 139 -27.19 -1.58 -12.97
N GLN A 140 -26.62 -2.74 -12.66
CA GLN A 140 -27.30 -4.04 -12.82
C GLN A 140 -28.43 -4.21 -11.78
N LEU A 141 -28.20 -3.81 -10.53
CA LEU A 141 -29.20 -3.93 -9.45
C LEU A 141 -30.29 -2.84 -9.55
N GLU A 142 -29.91 -1.61 -9.87
CA GLU A 142 -30.78 -0.43 -9.98
C GLU A 142 -30.57 0.30 -11.32
N PRO A 143 -31.13 -0.19 -12.42
CA PRO A 143 -30.93 0.42 -13.76
C PRO A 143 -31.56 1.82 -13.89
N LYS A 144 -32.42 2.23 -12.95
CA LYS A 144 -33.04 3.57 -12.91
C LYS A 144 -32.20 4.61 -12.15
N ASN A 145 -31.06 4.22 -11.57
CA ASN A 145 -30.26 5.11 -10.75
C ASN A 145 -29.39 6.04 -11.61
N VAL A 146 -29.93 7.24 -11.89
CA VAL A 146 -29.25 8.29 -12.68
C VAL A 146 -27.94 8.75 -12.03
N LEU A 147 -27.86 8.73 -10.70
CA LEU A 147 -26.64 9.14 -9.98
C LEU A 147 -25.48 8.20 -10.27
N ALA A 148 -25.71 6.89 -10.17
CA ALA A 148 -24.71 5.87 -10.47
C ALA A 148 -24.21 5.97 -11.93
N GLN A 149 -25.12 6.19 -12.88
CA GLN A 149 -24.78 6.35 -14.29
C GLN A 149 -23.94 7.61 -14.56
N ASN A 150 -24.27 8.72 -13.90
CA ASN A 150 -23.51 9.96 -14.02
C ASN A 150 -22.11 9.82 -13.41
N GLU A 151 -21.98 9.13 -12.27
CA GLU A 151 -20.69 8.84 -11.67
C GLU A 151 -19.85 7.90 -12.53
N LEU A 152 -20.46 6.87 -13.13
CA LEU A 152 -19.80 5.96 -14.04
C LEU A 152 -19.24 6.70 -15.25
N LYS A 153 -20.04 7.55 -15.90
CA LYS A 153 -19.59 8.37 -17.05
C LYS A 153 -18.41 9.28 -16.67
N LYS A 154 -18.46 9.93 -15.50
CA LYS A 154 -17.35 10.77 -15.00
C LYS A 154 -16.08 9.96 -14.73
N LEU A 155 -16.23 8.72 -14.29
CA LEU A 155 -15.11 7.83 -14.02
C LEU A 155 -14.49 7.30 -15.32
N GLU A 156 -15.32 6.96 -16.30
CA GLU A 156 -14.90 6.52 -17.62
C GLU A 156 -14.14 7.60 -18.39
N THR A 157 -14.60 8.85 -18.34
CA THR A 157 -13.85 9.96 -18.96
C THR A 157 -12.50 10.17 -18.29
N LYS A 158 -12.41 10.09 -16.97
CA LYS A 158 -11.13 10.17 -16.24
C LYS A 158 -10.18 9.04 -16.63
N LEU A 159 -10.67 7.80 -16.68
CA LEU A 159 -9.87 6.64 -17.10
C LEU A 159 -9.40 6.78 -18.55
N HIS A 160 -10.28 7.22 -19.47
CA HIS A 160 -9.92 7.46 -20.86
C HIS A 160 -8.85 8.56 -21.02
N LEU A 161 -8.91 9.62 -20.21
CA LEU A 161 -7.87 10.65 -20.21
C LEU A 161 -6.52 10.09 -19.73
N VAL A 162 -6.52 9.29 -18.66
CA VAL A 162 -5.30 8.65 -18.14
C VAL A 162 -4.70 7.68 -19.16
N THR A 163 -5.53 6.86 -19.81
CA THR A 163 -5.04 5.90 -20.83
C THR A 163 -4.56 6.61 -22.09
N ALA A 164 -5.24 7.68 -22.54
CA ALA A 164 -4.78 8.48 -23.67
C ALA A 164 -3.43 9.15 -23.39
N VAL A 165 -3.22 9.68 -22.17
CA VAL A 165 -1.93 10.25 -21.74
C VAL A 165 -0.85 9.16 -21.70
N ASN A 166 -1.13 8.00 -21.11
CA ASN A 166 -0.16 6.89 -21.04
C ASN A 166 0.22 6.34 -22.43
N ASN A 167 -0.74 6.26 -23.36
CA ASN A 167 -0.47 5.84 -24.74
C ASN A 167 0.37 6.88 -25.48
N SER A 168 0.09 8.18 -25.29
CA SER A 168 0.89 9.27 -25.88
C SER A 168 2.33 9.27 -25.35
N ILE A 169 2.52 9.00 -24.05
CA ILE A 169 3.84 8.84 -23.43
C ILE A 169 4.57 7.62 -24.01
N SER A 170 3.87 6.50 -24.17
CA SER A 170 4.43 5.26 -24.72
C SER A 170 4.87 5.42 -26.18
N GLU A 171 4.09 6.13 -27.00
CA GLU A 171 4.45 6.46 -28.39
C GLU A 171 5.65 7.41 -28.47
N ASN A 172 5.80 8.35 -27.53
CA ASN A 172 6.95 9.26 -27.45
C ASN A 172 8.23 8.55 -26.97
N ILE A 173 8.12 7.56 -26.07
CA ILE A 173 9.23 6.70 -25.64
C ILE A 173 9.67 5.75 -26.77
N ALA A 174 8.75 5.30 -27.62
CA ALA A 174 9.08 4.47 -28.77
C ALA A 174 9.86 5.25 -29.85
N LYS A 175 9.46 6.49 -30.14
CA LYS A 175 10.15 7.36 -31.13
C LYS A 175 11.56 7.81 -30.69
N SER A 176 11.78 8.00 -29.39
CA SER A 176 13.10 8.40 -28.86
C SER A 176 14.14 7.28 -28.84
N LYS A 177 13.73 6.02 -29.04
CA LYS A 177 14.66 4.88 -29.18
C LYS A 177 15.12 4.62 -30.63
N GLU A 178 14.53 5.30 -31.62
CA GLU A 178 14.86 5.09 -33.04
C GLU A 178 15.91 6.07 -33.58
N GLU A 179 16.38 7.04 -32.79
CA GLU A 179 17.37 8.07 -33.19
C GLU A 179 18.80 7.87 -32.63
N GLU A 180 19.15 6.68 -32.14
CA GLU A 180 20.55 6.39 -31.78
C GLU A 180 21.35 5.92 -33.02
N VAL A 181 22.32 6.75 -33.40
CA VAL A 181 23.12 6.77 -34.63
C VAL A 181 23.88 5.45 -34.89
N GLU A 182 23.85 5.00 -36.15
CA GLU A 182 24.67 3.92 -36.70
C GLU A 182 26.18 4.13 -36.40
N HIS A 183 26.76 3.23 -35.61
CA HIS A 183 28.21 3.02 -35.57
C HIS A 183 28.62 1.89 -36.53
N PRO A 184 29.80 1.97 -37.18
CA PRO A 184 30.19 1.04 -38.23
C PRO A 184 30.38 -0.38 -37.69
N LEU A 185 29.88 -1.35 -38.47
CA LEU A 185 29.96 -2.80 -38.26
C LEU A 185 31.22 -3.27 -37.52
N LEU A 186 31.09 -3.56 -36.23
CA LEU A 186 32.07 -4.37 -35.52
C LEU A 186 31.97 -5.81 -36.02
N ARG A 187 32.96 -6.16 -36.82
CA ARG A 187 33.41 -7.51 -37.17
C ARG A 187 33.19 -8.46 -35.99
N ASN A 188 32.49 -9.58 -36.24
CA ASN A 188 32.40 -10.70 -35.31
C ASN A 188 33.80 -11.12 -34.88
N VAL A 189 34.18 -10.78 -33.66
CA VAL A 189 35.28 -11.41 -32.94
C VAL A 189 34.63 -12.47 -32.06
N GLU A 190 34.85 -13.73 -32.40
CA GLU A 190 34.48 -14.86 -31.55
C GLU A 190 35.13 -14.67 -30.17
N PRO A 191 34.40 -14.91 -29.06
CA PRO A 191 35.01 -14.89 -27.74
C PRO A 191 36.01 -16.04 -27.66
N THR A 192 37.30 -15.71 -27.55
CA THR A 192 38.37 -16.66 -27.23
C THR A 192 38.27 -17.09 -25.78
N TRP A 193 37.27 -17.89 -25.45
CA TRP A 193 37.31 -18.70 -24.24
C TRP A 193 37.99 -20.01 -24.61
N SER A 194 39.31 -20.06 -24.37
CA SER A 194 40.08 -21.29 -24.41
C SER A 194 39.45 -22.28 -23.42
N LEU A 195 38.95 -23.39 -23.96
CA LEU A 195 38.40 -24.50 -23.19
C LEU A 195 39.56 -25.31 -22.57
N GLU A 196 40.35 -24.68 -21.71
CA GLU A 196 41.36 -25.36 -20.91
C GLU A 196 40.89 -25.45 -19.45
N GLY A 197 40.18 -26.56 -19.20
CA GLY A 197 40.33 -27.37 -18.01
C GLY A 197 40.21 -26.68 -16.66
N SER A 198 38.99 -26.55 -16.17
CA SER A 198 38.73 -26.74 -14.74
C SER A 198 37.41 -27.47 -14.59
N VAL A 199 37.48 -28.80 -14.71
CA VAL A 199 36.40 -29.70 -14.29
C VAL A 199 36.24 -29.51 -12.79
N VAL A 200 35.15 -28.87 -12.38
CA VAL A 200 34.78 -28.77 -10.97
C VAL A 200 34.35 -30.16 -10.51
N GLU A 201 35.19 -30.82 -9.73
CA GLU A 201 34.87 -32.14 -9.17
C GLU A 201 33.84 -32.04 -8.03
N PRO A 202 32.91 -33.01 -7.90
CA PRO A 202 31.96 -33.05 -6.80
C PRO A 202 32.67 -33.19 -5.44
N ILE A 203 32.46 -32.23 -4.54
CA ILE A 203 32.99 -32.26 -3.18
C ILE A 203 32.37 -33.44 -2.40
N LYS A 204 33.13 -34.53 -2.23
CA LYS A 204 32.73 -35.68 -1.39
C LYS A 204 32.88 -35.33 0.09
N LYS A 205 31.79 -34.93 0.75
CA LYS A 205 31.77 -34.74 2.22
C LYS A 205 32.12 -36.06 2.93
N PRO A 206 33.00 -36.06 3.95
CA PRO A 206 33.39 -37.27 4.67
C PRO A 206 32.20 -37.90 5.43
N PRO A 207 32.23 -39.22 5.72
CA PRO A 207 31.06 -39.98 6.18
C PRO A 207 30.37 -39.43 7.43
N HIS A 208 31.13 -38.77 8.31
CA HIS A 208 30.66 -38.20 9.57
C HIS A 208 30.01 -36.81 9.42
N LEU A 209 30.18 -36.13 8.27
CA LEU A 209 29.55 -34.84 7.92
C LEU A 209 28.39 -34.99 6.92
N LYS A 210 28.03 -36.22 6.53
CA LYS A 210 26.85 -36.49 5.71
C LYS A 210 25.59 -36.42 6.57
N SER A 211 24.59 -35.72 6.08
CA SER A 211 23.25 -35.74 6.70
C SER A 211 22.77 -37.19 6.81
N LYS A 212 22.38 -37.60 8.03
CA LYS A 212 21.74 -38.91 8.28
C LYS A 212 20.27 -38.94 7.81
N LYS A 213 19.70 -37.78 7.43
CA LYS A 213 18.34 -37.70 6.90
C LYS A 213 18.36 -38.09 5.41
N PRO A 214 17.57 -39.09 4.98
CA PRO A 214 17.46 -39.43 3.56
C PRO A 214 16.85 -38.25 2.79
N LEU A 215 17.32 -38.01 1.57
CA LEU A 215 16.72 -37.01 0.71
C LEU A 215 15.29 -37.44 0.37
N LYS A 216 14.30 -36.58 0.67
CA LYS A 216 12.93 -36.77 0.19
C LYS A 216 12.85 -36.29 -1.25
N ARG A 217 12.54 -37.19 -2.18
CA ARG A 217 12.19 -36.84 -3.55
C ARG A 217 10.75 -36.32 -3.53
N ILE A 218 10.57 -35.04 -3.81
CA ILE A 218 9.24 -34.47 -4.04
C ILE A 218 8.94 -34.72 -5.50
N VAL A 219 7.92 -35.53 -5.78
CA VAL A 219 7.38 -35.69 -7.14
C VAL A 219 6.48 -34.49 -7.38
N ILE A 220 6.74 -33.76 -8.46
CA ILE A 220 5.89 -32.67 -8.92
C ILE A 220 5.02 -33.28 -10.00
N ASP A 221 3.72 -33.44 -9.71
CA ASP A 221 2.74 -33.87 -10.71
C ASP A 221 2.25 -32.62 -11.46
N GLU A 222 2.46 -32.59 -12.78
CA GLU A 222 1.88 -31.58 -13.66
C GLU A 222 0.39 -31.89 -13.86
N LEU A 223 -0.48 -31.16 -13.17
CA LEU A 223 -1.92 -31.16 -13.46
C LEU A 223 -2.16 -30.46 -14.78
N SER A 224 -2.59 -31.24 -15.77
CA SER A 224 -3.10 -30.77 -17.06
C SER A 224 -4.56 -30.31 -16.91
N SER A 225 -4.89 -29.23 -17.62
CA SER A 225 -6.22 -28.63 -17.88
C SER A 225 -6.76 -27.70 -16.78
N GLU A 226 -7.18 -26.46 -17.01
CA GLU A 226 -7.40 -25.64 -18.20
C GLU A 226 -7.37 -24.15 -17.77
N THR A 227 -6.70 -23.32 -18.59
CA THR A 227 -6.78 -21.84 -18.73
C THR A 227 -7.11 -20.97 -17.51
N ASP A 228 -6.09 -20.32 -16.95
CA ASP A 228 -6.02 -18.85 -16.88
C ASP A 228 -4.68 -18.42 -16.29
N SER A 229 -3.78 -17.93 -17.15
CA SER A 229 -2.60 -17.22 -16.68
C SER A 229 -2.17 -16.16 -17.69
N TYR A 230 -2.37 -14.91 -17.27
CA TYR A 230 -1.47 -13.79 -17.50
C TYR A 230 -0.02 -14.29 -17.62
N ASN A 231 0.63 -13.99 -18.74
CA ASN A 231 2.05 -14.24 -18.91
C ASN A 231 2.75 -12.91 -19.23
N THR A 232 3.70 -12.54 -18.37
CA THR A 232 4.64 -11.44 -18.61
C THR A 232 5.91 -12.02 -19.21
N LEU A 233 6.11 -11.68 -20.49
CA LEU A 233 7.35 -11.50 -21.27
C LEU A 233 8.50 -12.51 -21.17
N SER A 234 8.81 -13.10 -22.33
CA SER A 234 10.19 -13.24 -22.82
C SER A 234 10.23 -13.11 -24.34
N TYR A 235 11.00 -12.13 -24.83
CA TYR A 235 11.37 -11.96 -26.24
C TYR A 235 12.36 -13.05 -26.67
N GLN A 236 12.09 -13.73 -27.80
CA GLN A 236 13.12 -14.20 -28.72
C GLN A 236 12.61 -14.05 -30.17
N ILE A 237 13.51 -13.54 -31.01
CA ILE A 237 13.33 -13.14 -32.40
C ILE A 237 13.40 -14.37 -33.30
N GLN A 238 12.42 -14.55 -34.20
CA GLN A 238 12.60 -15.15 -35.52
C GLN A 238 11.63 -14.49 -36.53
N SER A 239 12.18 -14.01 -37.64
CA SER A 239 11.50 -13.49 -38.84
C SER A 239 10.63 -14.58 -39.50
N PRO A 240 9.59 -14.26 -40.30
CA PRO A 240 9.84 -13.82 -41.69
C PRO A 240 8.83 -12.84 -42.33
N ASP A 241 9.32 -12.28 -43.42
CA ASP A 241 8.67 -11.85 -44.67
C ASP A 241 7.89 -10.53 -44.85
N LYS A 242 8.25 -9.95 -46.00
CA LYS A 242 7.93 -8.64 -46.56
C LYS A 242 6.55 -8.62 -47.22
N SER A 243 5.83 -7.50 -47.05
CA SER A 243 4.99 -6.79 -48.05
C SER A 243 3.97 -5.92 -47.27
N ASN A 244 3.54 -4.72 -47.64
CA ASN A 244 3.92 -3.68 -48.61
C ASN A 244 2.99 -2.46 -48.32
N LEU A 245 3.37 -1.28 -48.84
CA LEU A 245 2.60 -0.02 -48.99
C LEU A 245 2.44 0.92 -47.76
N LYS A 246 3.17 2.06 -47.70
CA LYS A 246 2.94 3.39 -48.36
C LYS A 246 1.76 4.15 -47.68
N SER A 247 1.83 5.42 -47.27
CA SER A 247 2.61 6.57 -47.72
C SER A 247 2.48 7.80 -46.80
N LYS A 248 3.59 8.56 -46.66
CA LYS A 248 3.75 10.03 -46.85
C LYS A 248 2.85 11.04 -46.11
N ASN A 249 3.49 11.89 -45.27
CA ASN A 249 3.76 13.34 -45.49
C ASN A 249 4.13 14.00 -44.14
N LYS A 250 5.37 14.42 -43.89
CA LYS A 250 5.94 15.78 -44.12
C LYS A 250 5.11 16.94 -43.53
N ILE A 251 5.61 17.61 -42.48
CA ILE A 251 6.10 19.02 -42.46
C ILE A 251 6.43 19.46 -41.01
N ASN A 252 7.74 19.65 -40.80
CA ASN A 252 8.51 20.72 -40.14
C ASN A 252 8.07 21.58 -38.91
N PRO A 253 9.09 22.10 -38.19
CA PRO A 253 9.08 22.40 -36.76
C PRO A 253 9.10 23.91 -36.46
N SER A 254 8.51 24.32 -35.34
CA SER A 254 8.93 25.48 -34.52
C SER A 254 7.92 25.67 -33.40
N ASP A 255 8.25 25.22 -32.20
CA ASP A 255 8.39 26.15 -31.06
C ASP A 255 8.98 25.43 -29.87
N LEU A 256 10.21 25.83 -29.57
CA LEU A 256 10.83 25.67 -28.27
C LEU A 256 9.89 26.29 -27.22
N THR A 257 9.51 25.54 -26.19
CA THR A 257 9.80 25.94 -24.80
C THR A 257 9.28 24.93 -23.77
N LYS A 258 10.23 24.55 -22.90
CA LYS A 258 10.07 24.01 -21.53
C LYS A 258 9.60 22.57 -21.37
N CYS A 259 10.62 21.71 -21.20
CA CYS A 259 10.52 20.40 -20.58
C CYS A 259 10.34 20.55 -19.06
N ASP A 260 9.31 19.93 -18.50
CA ASP A 260 9.27 19.52 -17.09
C ASP A 260 8.93 18.03 -17.07
N GLU A 261 9.91 17.19 -16.72
CA GLU A 261 9.76 15.74 -16.54
C GLU A 261 9.08 15.46 -15.18
N GLU A 262 7.80 15.06 -15.19
CA GLU A 262 7.14 14.58 -13.97
C GLU A 262 7.54 13.13 -13.66
N VAL A 263 8.41 13.02 -12.66
CA VAL A 263 9.00 11.77 -12.16
C VAL A 263 8.17 11.20 -11.00
N GLN A 264 7.68 9.97 -11.13
CA GLN A 264 6.91 9.25 -10.08
C GLN A 264 7.79 8.90 -8.85
N VAL A 265 7.56 9.60 -7.74
CA VAL A 265 8.20 9.29 -6.44
C VAL A 265 7.36 8.24 -5.69
N PRO A 266 7.96 7.18 -5.09
CA PRO A 266 7.21 6.16 -4.35
C PRO A 266 6.52 6.71 -3.10
N PRO A 267 5.43 6.08 -2.62
CA PRO A 267 4.66 6.54 -1.46
C PRO A 267 5.42 6.32 -0.13
N PRO A 268 5.09 7.08 0.93
CA PRO A 268 5.81 7.03 2.20
C PRO A 268 5.74 5.63 2.84
N PRO A 269 6.89 5.04 3.22
CA PRO A 269 6.95 3.67 3.69
C PRO A 269 6.43 3.54 5.12
N LYS A 270 5.64 2.51 5.39
CA LYS A 270 5.14 2.19 6.75
C LYS A 270 5.90 1.05 7.42
N THR A 271 6.70 0.31 6.65
CA THR A 271 7.41 -0.90 7.09
C THR A 271 8.79 -0.97 6.41
N SER A 272 9.81 -1.55 7.07
CA SER A 272 11.16 -1.73 6.51
C SER A 272 11.17 -2.34 5.12
N VAL A 273 10.36 -3.38 4.89
CA VAL A 273 10.28 -4.06 3.58
C VAL A 273 9.79 -3.13 2.47
N GLN A 274 8.83 -2.25 2.78
CA GLN A 274 8.34 -1.25 1.82
C GLN A 274 9.40 -0.19 1.55
N PHE A 275 10.13 0.24 2.58
CA PHE A 275 11.26 1.14 2.43
C PHE A 275 12.30 0.52 1.51
N GLU A 276 12.79 -0.68 1.81
CA GLU A 276 13.86 -1.34 1.04
C GLU A 276 13.47 -1.62 -0.41
N THR A 277 12.22 -2.03 -0.66
CA THR A 277 11.73 -2.30 -2.02
C THR A 277 11.70 -1.02 -2.85
N SER A 278 11.16 0.07 -2.27
CA SER A 278 11.12 1.38 -2.92
C SER A 278 12.54 1.94 -3.09
N TRP A 279 13.38 1.84 -2.06
CA TRP A 279 14.75 2.32 -2.03
C TRP A 279 15.60 1.64 -3.11
N LYS A 280 15.54 0.31 -3.23
CA LYS A 280 16.26 -0.45 -4.28
C LYS A 280 15.84 -0.05 -5.69
N ARG A 281 14.59 0.36 -5.89
CA ARG A 281 14.08 0.83 -7.20
C ARG A 281 14.65 2.20 -7.57
N ILE A 282 14.74 3.11 -6.59
CA ILE A 282 15.16 4.50 -6.82
C ILE A 282 16.65 4.74 -6.57
N GLN A 283 17.40 3.78 -6.02
CA GLN A 283 18.80 3.93 -5.58
C GLN A 283 19.74 4.54 -6.63
N ASN A 284 19.44 4.37 -7.92
CA ASN A 284 20.24 4.90 -9.02
C ASN A 284 20.00 6.40 -9.28
N ASN A 285 18.86 6.96 -8.86
CA ASN A 285 18.52 8.37 -9.01
C ASN A 285 18.52 9.09 -7.65
N ARG A 286 19.57 9.88 -7.41
CA ARG A 286 19.80 10.56 -6.12
C ARG A 286 18.73 11.60 -5.78
N ALA A 287 18.23 12.36 -6.76
CA ALA A 287 17.19 13.36 -6.54
C ALA A 287 15.86 12.73 -6.11
N GLN A 288 15.52 11.56 -6.68
CA GLN A 288 14.35 10.77 -6.26
C GLN A 288 14.54 10.19 -4.86
N CYS A 289 15.73 9.64 -4.54
CA CYS A 289 16.05 9.17 -3.19
C CYS A 289 15.87 10.28 -2.15
N PHE A 290 16.35 11.48 -2.46
CA PHE A 290 16.21 12.63 -1.56
C PHE A 290 14.75 13.05 -1.40
N THR A 291 13.99 13.13 -2.51
CA THR A 291 12.56 13.46 -2.46
C THR A 291 11.76 12.42 -1.67
N PHE A 292 12.14 11.15 -1.77
CA PHE A 292 11.56 10.06 -0.98
C PHE A 292 11.92 10.16 0.51
N LEU A 293 13.19 10.43 0.85
CA LEU A 293 13.60 10.66 2.24
C LEU A 293 12.87 11.85 2.86
N LYS A 294 12.64 12.92 2.09
CA LYS A 294 11.91 14.11 2.53
C LYS A 294 10.46 13.82 2.94
N GLN A 295 9.85 12.74 2.43
CA GLN A 295 8.52 12.31 2.86
C GLN A 295 8.51 11.68 4.26
N ILE A 296 9.67 11.24 4.77
CA ILE A 296 9.81 10.56 6.05
C ILE A 296 10.34 11.54 7.10
N GLN A 297 9.56 11.78 8.15
CA GLN A 297 10.05 12.57 9.28
C GLN A 297 11.02 11.72 10.13
N GLY A 298 12.05 12.35 10.70
CA GLY A 298 13.10 11.68 11.48
C GLY A 298 12.58 10.73 12.58
N LYS A 299 11.48 11.10 13.23
CA LYS A 299 10.84 10.34 14.32
C LYS A 299 10.29 8.97 13.91
N TYR A 300 10.06 8.74 12.61
CA TYR A 300 9.50 7.48 12.12
C TYR A 300 10.56 6.43 11.76
N PHE A 301 11.84 6.79 11.68
CA PHE A 301 12.90 5.82 11.33
C PHE A 301 12.95 4.61 12.28
N PRO A 302 12.87 4.77 13.62
CA PRO A 302 12.84 3.63 14.54
C PRO A 302 11.61 2.73 14.34
N ILE A 303 10.46 3.34 14.01
CA ILE A 303 9.18 2.64 13.81
C ILE A 303 9.18 1.85 12.51
N ILE A 304 9.74 2.43 11.44
CA ILE A 304 9.80 1.82 10.10
C ILE A 304 10.79 0.65 10.10
N PHE A 305 12.00 0.87 10.60
CA PHE A 305 13.08 -0.11 10.48
C PHE A 305 13.08 -1.19 11.55
N LYS A 306 12.70 -0.88 12.80
CA LYS A 306 12.73 -1.83 13.92
C LYS A 306 14.08 -2.58 13.97
N ASP A 307 14.11 -3.89 13.73
CA ASP A 307 15.33 -4.73 13.72
C ASP A 307 15.91 -4.98 12.31
N SER A 308 15.35 -4.37 11.27
CA SER A 308 15.58 -4.73 9.86
C SER A 308 16.50 -3.76 9.11
N LEU A 309 17.08 -2.75 9.77
CA LEU A 309 18.01 -1.84 9.10
C LEU A 309 19.32 -2.53 8.75
N GLU A 310 19.67 -2.57 7.46
CA GLU A 310 20.94 -3.10 6.96
C GLU A 310 22.04 -2.01 6.89
N SER A 311 23.31 -2.40 7.05
CA SER A 311 24.46 -1.47 6.98
C SER A 311 24.62 -0.81 5.61
N THR A 312 24.40 -1.56 4.53
CA THR A 312 24.45 -1.05 3.14
C THR A 312 23.39 0.02 2.90
N THR A 313 22.19 -0.17 3.44
CA THR A 313 21.09 0.79 3.36
C THR A 313 21.44 2.06 4.13
N LEU A 314 22.01 1.94 5.33
CA LEU A 314 22.50 3.08 6.12
C LEU A 314 23.58 3.87 5.35
N SER A 315 24.61 3.21 4.80
CA SER A 315 25.65 3.87 3.99
C SER A 315 25.07 4.62 2.78
N ASN A 316 24.11 4.01 2.09
CA ASN A 316 23.43 4.64 0.97
C ASN A 316 22.65 5.88 1.39
N ILE A 317 21.89 5.81 2.50
CA ILE A 317 21.17 6.97 3.06
C ILE A 317 22.15 8.10 3.39
N LEU A 318 23.26 7.79 4.07
CA LEU A 318 24.28 8.79 4.43
C LEU A 318 24.90 9.45 3.20
N SER A 319 25.14 8.68 2.13
CA SER A 319 25.66 9.21 0.87
C SER A 319 24.70 10.20 0.22
N VAL A 320 23.39 9.89 0.19
CA VAL A 320 22.34 10.75 -0.37
C VAL A 320 22.17 12.03 0.47
N LEU A 321 22.17 11.90 1.80
CA LEU A 321 22.12 13.07 2.69
C LEU A 321 23.31 14.00 2.44
N THR A 322 24.51 13.44 2.23
CA THR A 322 25.72 14.25 2.00
C THR A 322 25.67 14.97 0.66
N THR A 323 25.22 14.31 -0.41
CA THR A 323 25.22 14.89 -1.75
C THR A 323 24.07 15.87 -1.98
N GLU A 324 22.88 15.59 -1.43
CA GLU A 324 21.64 16.32 -1.75
C GLU A 324 21.17 17.25 -0.61
N CYS A 325 21.42 16.93 0.67
CA CYS A 325 20.99 17.82 1.76
C CYS A 325 21.88 19.06 1.91
N ILE A 326 23.19 18.93 1.70
CA ILE A 326 24.13 20.05 1.82
C ILE A 326 23.79 21.18 0.84
N PRO A 327 23.50 20.91 -0.45
CA PRO A 327 23.08 21.94 -1.39
C PRO A 327 21.69 22.52 -1.09
N SER A 328 20.77 21.70 -0.58
CA SER A 328 19.36 22.08 -0.39
C SER A 328 19.05 22.73 0.97
N LYS A 329 20.04 22.86 1.87
CA LYS A 329 19.93 23.46 3.23
C LYS A 329 18.81 22.86 4.07
N HIS A 330 18.51 21.58 3.88
CA HIS A 330 17.51 20.87 4.67
C HIS A 330 18.09 20.42 6.02
N CYS A 331 17.23 20.40 7.05
CA CYS A 331 17.61 19.99 8.41
C CYS A 331 18.11 18.54 8.41
N VAL A 332 19.41 18.32 8.63
CA VAL A 332 20.07 17.01 8.62
C VAL A 332 19.98 16.35 9.99
N TYR A 333 19.99 17.14 11.07
CA TYR A 333 20.02 16.64 12.44
C TYR A 333 18.88 15.65 12.73
N GLU A 334 17.65 15.95 12.31
CA GLU A 334 16.48 15.10 12.55
C GLU A 334 16.62 13.68 11.95
N TYR A 335 17.25 13.57 10.78
CA TYR A 335 17.47 12.29 10.11
C TYR A 335 18.53 11.47 10.86
N LEU A 336 19.64 12.10 11.25
CA LEU A 336 20.72 11.44 11.99
C LEU A 336 20.26 11.02 13.39
N GLU A 337 19.48 11.86 14.08
CA GLU A 337 18.89 11.53 15.37
C GLU A 337 17.93 10.34 15.23
N GLY A 338 17.04 10.35 14.25
CA GLY A 338 16.09 9.27 14.00
C GLY A 338 16.75 7.93 13.67
N LEU A 339 17.82 7.94 12.86
CA LEU A 339 18.59 6.74 12.54
C LEU A 339 19.34 6.19 13.77
N SER A 340 19.84 7.06 14.65
CA SER A 340 20.55 6.64 15.87
C SER A 340 19.67 5.92 16.90
N GLN A 341 18.35 6.13 16.84
CA GLN A 341 17.37 5.52 17.74
C GLN A 341 16.91 4.12 17.29
N VAL A 342 17.35 3.64 16.12
CA VAL A 342 16.98 2.31 15.61
C VAL A 342 17.60 1.21 16.49
N PRO A 343 16.86 0.14 16.84
CA PRO A 343 17.42 -1.05 17.48
C PRO A 343 18.66 -1.57 16.75
N ARG A 344 19.68 -2.01 17.50
CA ARG A 344 20.96 -2.51 16.98
C ARG A 344 21.81 -1.48 16.23
N PHE A 345 21.51 -0.19 16.34
CA PHE A 345 22.29 0.86 15.69
C PHE A 345 23.80 0.79 15.98
N LYS A 346 24.20 0.50 17.23
CA LYS A 346 25.62 0.31 17.61
C LYS A 346 26.32 -0.83 16.85
N ALA A 347 25.59 -1.87 16.45
CA ALA A 347 26.17 -2.93 15.62
C ALA A 347 26.35 -2.43 14.18
N LEU A 348 25.45 -1.57 13.69
CA LEU A 348 25.55 -0.97 12.36
C LEU A 348 26.72 0.01 12.25
N THR A 349 27.03 0.77 13.30
CA THR A 349 28.17 1.70 13.31
C THR A 349 29.51 1.00 13.11
N MET A 350 29.65 -0.24 13.60
CA MET A 350 30.84 -1.07 13.40
C MET A 350 31.09 -1.43 11.93
N PHE A 351 30.04 -1.46 11.10
CA PHE A 351 30.13 -1.78 9.68
C PHE A 351 30.24 -0.53 8.79
N LEU A 352 30.32 0.68 9.37
CA LEU A 352 30.50 1.91 8.59
C LEU A 352 31.90 1.97 7.99
N THR A 353 31.96 2.24 6.68
CA THR A 353 33.22 2.37 5.96
C THR A 353 33.92 3.70 6.26
N LEU A 354 35.21 3.83 5.91
CA LEU A 354 35.94 5.09 6.06
C LEU A 354 35.31 6.23 5.24
N THR A 355 34.70 5.91 4.09
CA THR A 355 33.96 6.86 3.26
C THR A 355 32.69 7.33 3.97
N ASP A 356 31.96 6.44 4.65
CA ASP A 356 30.76 6.80 5.40
C ASP A 356 31.10 7.70 6.60
N LYS A 357 32.21 7.42 7.29
CA LYS A 357 32.72 8.27 8.38
C LYS A 357 33.13 9.66 7.90
N SER A 358 33.74 9.77 6.71
CA SER A 358 34.06 11.05 6.08
C SER A 358 32.79 11.84 5.72
N ASN A 359 31.79 11.16 5.15
CA ASN A 359 30.49 11.75 4.84
C ASN A 359 29.76 12.25 6.09
N LEU A 360 29.76 11.45 7.17
CA LEU A 360 29.19 11.84 8.46
C LEU A 360 29.88 13.08 9.04
N ASN A 361 31.21 13.17 8.99
CA ASN A 361 31.92 14.37 9.47
C ASN A 361 31.52 15.62 8.67
N LYS A 362 31.34 15.53 7.35
CA LYS A 362 30.83 16.65 6.52
C LYS A 362 29.39 17.03 6.90
N LEU A 363 28.54 16.03 7.17
CA LEU A 363 27.16 16.27 7.62
C LEU A 363 27.13 16.96 8.98
N PHE A 364 27.98 16.55 9.94
CA PHE A 364 28.06 17.19 11.25
C PHE A 364 28.64 18.60 11.17
N GLU A 365 29.64 18.85 10.32
CA GLU A 365 30.16 20.19 10.06
C GLU A 365 29.08 21.10 9.45
N HIS A 366 28.26 20.56 8.54
CA HIS A 366 27.10 21.29 8.02
C HIS A 366 26.10 21.62 9.13
N CYS A 367 25.72 20.64 9.96
CA CYS A 367 24.79 20.85 11.09
C CYS A 367 25.29 21.93 12.05
N GLN A 368 26.60 21.99 12.32
CA GLN A 368 27.18 23.02 13.20
C GLN A 368 27.10 24.43 12.61
N ASN A 369 27.15 24.56 11.29
CA ASN A 369 27.22 25.85 10.60
C ASN A 369 25.84 26.38 10.16
N SER A 370 24.88 25.51 9.83
CA SER A 370 23.59 25.90 9.22
C SER A 370 22.41 25.83 10.18
N GLU A 371 22.41 24.90 11.13
CA GLU A 371 21.34 24.68 12.09
C GLU A 371 21.85 25.19 13.43
N ASN A 372 21.29 26.30 13.96
CA ASN A 372 21.65 26.88 15.27
C ASN A 372 21.30 25.93 16.44
N LEU A 373 21.96 24.78 16.49
CA LEU A 373 21.75 23.69 17.42
C LEU A 373 22.71 23.81 18.60
N ILE A 374 22.28 23.26 19.73
CA ILE A 374 23.11 23.20 20.94
C ILE A 374 24.28 22.26 20.63
N VAL A 375 25.50 22.80 20.60
CA VAL A 375 26.75 22.07 20.29
C VAL A 375 26.89 20.76 21.09
N GLY A 376 26.34 20.74 22.31
CA GLY A 376 26.32 19.56 23.18
C GLY A 376 25.53 18.36 22.62
N ASP A 377 24.44 18.59 21.88
CA ASP A 377 23.63 17.50 21.33
C ASP A 377 24.28 16.89 20.07
N ILE A 378 24.94 17.71 19.26
CA ILE A 378 25.77 17.24 18.14
C ILE A 378 26.92 16.37 18.65
N GLN A 379 27.58 16.75 19.76
CA GLN A 379 28.65 15.94 20.35
C GLN A 379 28.15 14.60 20.91
N LYS A 380 26.94 14.56 21.51
CA LYS A 380 26.33 13.29 21.94
C LYS A 380 26.04 12.39 20.73
N LEU A 381 25.49 12.97 19.66
CA LEU A 381 25.17 12.22 18.45
C LEU A 381 26.45 11.70 17.77
N LYS A 382 27.51 12.50 17.71
CA LYS A 382 28.81 12.08 17.19
C LYS A 382 29.37 10.84 17.94
N LYS A 383 29.24 10.82 19.27
CA LYS A 383 29.61 9.64 20.09
C LYS A 383 28.76 8.41 19.76
N MET A 384 27.47 8.58 19.47
CA MET A 384 26.59 7.46 19.09
C MET A 384 27.00 6.83 17.76
N TYR A 385 27.56 7.61 16.84
CA TYR A 385 28.09 7.15 15.56
C TYR A 385 29.56 6.67 15.63
N GLU A 386 30.16 6.59 16.83
CA GLU A 386 31.54 6.16 17.05
C GLU A 386 32.58 6.99 16.26
N LEU A 387 32.37 8.31 16.24
CA LEU A 387 33.18 9.32 15.54
C LEU A 387 33.92 10.30 16.46
#